data_AF-A0AAJ0CLQ6-F1
#
_entry.id   AF-A0AAJ0CLQ6-F1
#
_cell.length_a   1.000
_cell.length_b   1.000
_cell.length_c   1.000
_cell.angle_alpha   90.00
_cell.angle_beta   90.00
_cell.angle_gamma   90.00
#
_symmetry.space_group_name_H-M   'P 1'
#
loop_
_entity.id
_entity.type
_entity.pdbx_description
1 polymer ?
#
loop_
_entity_poly.entity_id
_entity_poly.type
_entity_poly.pdbx_seq_one_letter_code
_entity_poly.pdbx_strand_id
1 'polypeptide(L)'
;MIYVLLTFTQLDIGFTAWGQYQDELGLSTNQLNNATALNYAGLAVGSFVFVPLMHKYGRRPLYLFSTVLQLASCIWLALAKTQADILLSSAMSGLGGAICETIVQVTISDLFFVHQHAAMNAYYLLFTGAGAFLGPVAAGYVVNSQGWRWIWWWCVILFGVNLLLVFFFFEESKHISVIRDQEVDRSDQTARVIHHKMNDTSSSVNRAEDEAAINYAQSPARPDDGIPLKSYRERMALTTCTGGSIFRTMHKPFPLLFTFPVIAFTALTYGSLLAVFAILTSVQAIYLFNAPYNFSAAGVGLMNIAPFIGTLPGVFIGGWLNDRSIIWLSRRNSGIYEPEMRLWFTLPFTVIAPAGVIMMGVGLSKVRNNVKSFICGLVVY
;
A
#
# COMPACT_ATOMS: atom_id res chain seq x y z
N MET A 1 -4.84 3.60 9.90
CA MET A 1 -3.43 3.51 10.35
C MET A 1 -3.18 2.29 11.23
N ILE A 2 -3.87 2.10 12.37
CA ILE A 2 -3.68 0.91 13.24
C ILE A 2 -3.83 -0.41 12.46
N TYR A 3 -4.87 -0.52 11.61
CA TYR A 3 -5.08 -1.67 10.73
C TYR A 3 -3.88 -1.96 9.81
N VAL A 4 -3.22 -0.92 9.29
CA VAL A 4 -2.05 -1.05 8.40
C VAL A 4 -0.88 -1.63 9.17
N LEU A 5 -0.59 -1.05 10.34
CA LEU A 5 0.49 -1.51 11.20
C LEU A 5 0.32 -3.00 11.53
N LEU A 6 -0.88 -3.41 11.96
CA LEU A 6 -1.15 -4.81 12.31
C LEU A 6 -1.04 -5.75 11.10
N THR A 7 -1.54 -5.34 9.93
CA THR A 7 -1.45 -6.16 8.71
C THR A 7 0.01 -6.42 8.32
N PHE A 8 0.84 -5.38 8.28
CA PHE A 8 2.27 -5.54 7.95
C PHE A 8 3.02 -6.33 9.02
N THR A 9 2.69 -6.10 10.29
CA THR A 9 3.22 -6.93 11.39
C THR A 9 2.89 -8.41 11.17
N GLN A 10 1.66 -8.77 10.78
CA GLN A 10 1.30 -10.16 10.50
C GLN A 10 2.13 -10.77 9.35
N LEU A 11 2.32 -10.03 8.26
CA LEU A 11 3.01 -10.52 7.06
C LEU A 11 4.50 -10.79 7.33
N ASP A 12 5.15 -9.96 8.17
CA ASP A 12 6.60 -10.01 8.39
C ASP A 12 7.02 -10.79 9.64
N ILE A 13 6.12 -11.04 10.59
CA ILE A 13 6.44 -11.79 11.82
C ILE A 13 7.00 -13.20 11.53
N GLY A 14 6.52 -13.85 10.46
CA GLY A 14 6.83 -15.24 10.14
C GLY A 14 8.34 -15.53 10.02
N PHE A 15 9.14 -14.58 9.53
CA PHE A 15 10.58 -14.74 9.30
C PHE A 15 11.39 -14.99 10.58
N THR A 16 10.91 -14.49 11.72
CA THR A 16 11.62 -14.62 13.01
C THR A 16 11.46 -15.99 13.68
N ALA A 17 10.46 -16.75 13.26
CA ALA A 17 10.13 -18.06 13.82
C ALA A 17 10.70 -19.23 13.00
N TRP A 18 11.41 -18.98 11.89
CA TRP A 18 11.92 -20.04 11.01
C TRP A 18 12.84 -21.05 11.69
N GLY A 19 13.70 -20.60 12.60
CA GLY A 19 14.52 -21.52 13.40
C GLY A 19 13.68 -22.53 14.20
N GLN A 20 12.63 -22.06 14.89
CA GLN A 20 11.76 -22.94 15.66
C GLN A 20 10.86 -23.82 14.78
N TYR A 21 10.42 -23.33 13.60
CA TYR A 21 9.71 -24.17 12.64
C TYR A 21 10.57 -25.33 12.15
N GLN A 22 11.86 -25.09 11.95
CA GLN A 22 12.78 -26.13 11.53
C GLN A 22 13.03 -27.16 12.65
N ASP A 23 13.17 -26.70 13.90
CA ASP A 23 13.43 -27.56 15.05
C ASP A 23 12.20 -28.40 15.46
N GLU A 24 10.99 -27.82 15.49
CA GLU A 24 9.78 -28.53 15.96
C GLU A 24 9.05 -29.31 14.87
N LEU A 25 9.02 -28.81 13.62
CA LEU A 25 8.26 -29.42 12.53
C LEU A 25 9.16 -30.17 11.53
N GLY A 26 10.49 -30.09 11.68
CA GLY A 26 11.44 -30.73 10.77
C GLY A 26 11.36 -30.20 9.33
N LEU A 27 10.82 -29.00 9.14
CA LEU A 27 10.58 -28.42 7.82
C LEU A 27 11.90 -27.97 7.18
N SER A 28 12.05 -28.24 5.89
CA SER A 28 13.19 -27.73 5.14
C SER A 28 13.04 -26.24 4.84
N THR A 29 14.17 -25.55 4.75
CA THR A 29 14.25 -24.12 4.42
C THR A 29 13.56 -23.79 3.09
N ASN A 30 13.59 -24.72 2.12
CA ASN A 30 12.92 -24.56 0.83
C ASN A 30 11.39 -24.56 0.97
N GLN A 31 10.84 -25.34 1.91
CA GLN A 31 9.40 -25.39 2.14
C GLN A 31 8.91 -24.11 2.84
N LEU A 32 9.68 -23.56 3.77
CA LEU A 32 9.40 -22.26 4.41
C LEU A 32 9.46 -21.12 3.41
N ASN A 33 10.45 -21.12 2.52
CA ASN A 33 10.55 -20.14 1.44
C ASN A 33 9.40 -20.27 0.43
N ASN A 34 8.93 -21.48 0.14
CA ASN A 34 7.73 -21.68 -0.68
C ASN A 34 6.46 -21.14 0.00
N ALA A 35 6.37 -21.21 1.33
CA ALA A 35 5.24 -20.64 2.07
C ALA A 35 5.20 -19.11 1.98
N THR A 36 6.35 -18.44 2.09
CA THR A 36 6.42 -16.99 1.91
C THR A 36 6.20 -16.57 0.45
N ALA A 37 6.71 -17.34 -0.52
CA ALA A 37 6.40 -17.11 -1.92
C ALA A 37 4.88 -17.19 -2.18
N LEU A 38 4.19 -18.14 -1.56
CA LEU A 38 2.74 -18.27 -1.69
C LEU A 38 1.98 -17.15 -0.95
N ASN A 39 2.53 -16.61 0.14
CA ASN A 39 2.00 -15.41 0.79
C ASN A 39 2.04 -14.20 -0.17
N TYR A 40 3.19 -13.94 -0.81
CA TYR A 40 3.31 -12.86 -1.80
C TYR A 40 2.46 -13.10 -3.06
N ALA A 41 2.30 -14.35 -3.50
CA ALA A 41 1.38 -14.69 -4.58
C ALA A 41 -0.08 -14.41 -4.19
N GLY A 42 -0.46 -14.71 -2.93
CA GLY A 42 -1.76 -14.36 -2.37
C GLY A 42 -2.01 -12.86 -2.33
N LEU A 43 -0.99 -12.07 -1.97
CA LEU A 43 -1.01 -10.60 -2.03
C LEU A 43 -1.29 -10.10 -3.46
N ALA A 44 -0.55 -10.62 -4.44
CA ALA A 44 -0.70 -10.21 -5.85
C ALA A 44 -2.08 -10.55 -6.42
N VAL A 45 -2.56 -11.78 -6.19
CA VAL A 45 -3.88 -12.22 -6.65
C VAL A 45 -5.00 -11.45 -5.92
N GLY A 46 -4.84 -11.21 -4.62
CA GLY A 46 -5.78 -10.43 -3.83
C GLY A 46 -5.94 -9.02 -4.35
N SER A 47 -4.84 -8.31 -4.60
CA SER A 47 -4.87 -6.92 -5.08
C SER A 47 -5.64 -6.81 -6.40
N PHE A 48 -5.49 -7.79 -7.29
CA PHE A 48 -6.23 -7.82 -8.54
C PHE A 48 -7.75 -8.00 -8.35
N VAL A 49 -8.15 -8.90 -7.45
CA VAL A 49 -9.57 -9.22 -7.19
C VAL A 49 -10.26 -8.12 -6.38
N PHE A 50 -9.57 -7.52 -5.40
CA PHE A 50 -10.17 -6.59 -4.45
C PHE A 50 -10.33 -5.16 -4.98
N VAL A 51 -9.51 -4.72 -5.94
CA VAL A 51 -9.64 -3.39 -6.58
C VAL A 51 -11.03 -3.16 -7.22
N PRO A 52 -11.58 -4.05 -8.08
CA PRO A 52 -12.91 -3.85 -8.64
C PRO A 52 -14.04 -4.10 -7.62
N LEU A 53 -13.82 -4.98 -6.63
CA LEU A 53 -14.76 -5.21 -5.52
C LEU A 53 -14.97 -3.94 -4.69
N MET A 54 -13.90 -3.19 -4.43
CA MET A 54 -13.94 -1.92 -3.69
C MET A 54 -14.86 -0.89 -4.34
N HIS A 55 -14.80 -0.74 -5.67
CA HIS A 55 -15.66 0.20 -6.41
C HIS A 55 -17.14 -0.17 -6.38
N LYS A 56 -17.47 -1.47 -6.26
CA LYS A 56 -18.86 -1.96 -6.27
C LYS A 56 -19.48 -2.01 -4.88
N TYR A 57 -18.81 -2.65 -3.91
CA TYR A 57 -19.39 -2.95 -2.59
C TYR A 57 -19.13 -1.85 -1.55
N GLY A 58 -18.33 -0.83 -1.88
CA GLY A 58 -17.93 0.19 -0.92
C GLY A 58 -16.74 -0.24 -0.08
N ARG A 59 -16.22 0.69 0.73
CA ARG A 59 -14.91 0.53 1.40
C ARG A 59 -15.00 -0.21 2.73
N ARG A 60 -16.03 0.07 3.54
CA ARG A 60 -16.21 -0.53 4.88
C ARG A 60 -16.37 -2.05 4.87
N PRO A 61 -17.22 -2.67 4.04
CA PRO A 61 -17.39 -4.13 4.07
C PRO A 61 -16.11 -4.85 3.63
N LEU A 62 -15.30 -4.20 2.78
CA LEU A 62 -14.05 -4.77 2.32
C LEU A 62 -12.95 -4.71 3.38
N TYR A 63 -12.89 -3.64 4.19
CA TYR A 63 -12.04 -3.60 5.38
C TYR A 63 -12.43 -4.66 6.42
N LEU A 64 -13.73 -4.85 6.67
CA LEU A 64 -14.22 -5.88 7.59
C LEU A 64 -13.94 -7.30 7.07
N PHE A 65 -14.17 -7.55 5.78
CA PHE A 65 -13.86 -8.84 5.16
C PHE A 65 -12.36 -9.16 5.28
N SER A 66 -11.51 -8.17 5.06
CA SER A 66 -10.06 -8.32 5.21
C SER A 66 -9.66 -8.70 6.64
N THR A 67 -10.14 -7.96 7.64
CA THR A 67 -9.75 -8.21 9.03
C THR A 67 -10.23 -9.58 9.52
N VAL A 68 -11.42 -10.02 9.10
CA VAL A 68 -11.90 -11.39 9.36
C VAL A 68 -11.02 -12.44 8.69
N LEU A 69 -10.63 -12.21 7.42
CA LEU A 69 -9.81 -13.15 6.68
C LEU A 69 -8.39 -13.24 7.25
N GLN A 70 -7.82 -12.11 7.69
CA GLN A 70 -6.55 -12.05 8.41
C GLN A 70 -6.63 -12.74 9.78
N LEU A 71 -7.71 -12.53 10.55
CA LEU A 71 -7.98 -13.27 11.79
C LEU A 71 -8.01 -14.78 11.58
N ALA A 72 -8.77 -15.23 10.59
CA ALA A 72 -8.89 -16.66 10.27
C ALA A 72 -7.53 -17.25 9.89
N SER A 73 -6.72 -16.52 9.11
CA SER A 73 -5.37 -16.96 8.75
C SER A 73 -4.44 -17.07 9.98
N CYS A 74 -4.51 -16.14 10.93
CA CYS A 74 -3.74 -16.22 12.18
C CYS A 74 -4.14 -17.41 13.05
N ILE A 75 -5.44 -17.68 13.18
CA ILE A 75 -5.94 -18.84 13.94
C ILE A 75 -5.45 -20.15 13.30
N TRP A 76 -5.47 -20.22 11.96
CA TRP A 76 -4.98 -21.38 11.24
C TRP A 76 -3.46 -21.57 11.43
N LEU A 77 -2.67 -20.48 11.34
CA LEU A 77 -1.23 -20.52 11.60
C LEU A 77 -0.89 -20.98 13.03
N ALA A 78 -1.68 -20.57 14.03
CA ALA A 78 -1.48 -20.98 15.42
C ALA A 78 -1.70 -22.49 15.64
N LEU A 79 -2.60 -23.10 14.86
CA LEU A 79 -2.99 -24.52 14.95
C LEU A 79 -2.25 -25.40 13.94
N ALA A 80 -1.46 -24.83 13.04
CA ALA A 80 -0.79 -25.53 11.96
C ALA A 80 0.21 -26.57 12.50
N LYS A 81 0.15 -27.79 11.97
CA LYS A 81 1.06 -28.91 12.31
C LYS A 81 1.70 -29.54 11.09
N THR A 82 1.12 -29.32 9.90
CA THR A 82 1.58 -29.89 8.65
C THR A 82 2.16 -28.81 7.74
N GLN A 83 3.09 -29.17 6.86
CA GLN A 83 3.63 -28.27 5.84
C GLN A 83 2.53 -27.62 4.98
N ALA A 84 1.52 -28.40 4.57
CA ALA A 84 0.41 -27.92 3.78
C ALA A 84 -0.43 -26.87 4.54
N ASP A 85 -0.56 -27.01 5.86
CA ASP A 85 -1.28 -26.05 6.70
C ASP A 85 -0.57 -24.70 6.69
N ILE A 86 0.76 -24.69 6.85
CA ILE A 86 1.57 -23.47 6.82
C ILE A 86 1.51 -22.81 5.43
N LEU A 87 1.58 -23.62 4.37
CA LEU A 87 1.50 -23.12 3.00
C LEU A 87 0.15 -22.45 2.72
N LEU A 88 -0.97 -23.14 3.00
CA LEU A 88 -2.32 -22.64 2.74
C LEU A 88 -2.66 -21.43 3.62
N SER A 89 -2.31 -21.47 4.90
CA SER A 89 -2.55 -20.37 5.82
C SER A 89 -1.72 -19.13 5.47
N SER A 90 -0.50 -19.30 4.96
CA SER A 90 0.31 -18.20 4.42
C SER A 90 -0.32 -17.58 3.18
N ALA A 91 -0.88 -18.39 2.27
CA ALA A 91 -1.62 -17.90 1.11
C ALA A 91 -2.84 -17.05 1.51
N MET A 92 -3.60 -17.53 2.49
CA MET A 92 -4.75 -16.81 3.03
C MET A 92 -4.36 -15.50 3.73
N SER A 93 -3.29 -15.53 4.52
CA SER A 93 -2.74 -14.31 5.14
C SER A 93 -2.36 -13.28 4.09
N GLY A 94 -1.75 -13.71 2.98
CA GLY A 94 -1.38 -12.83 1.87
C GLY A 94 -2.59 -12.24 1.17
N LEU A 95 -3.61 -13.06 0.90
CA LEU A 95 -4.87 -12.61 0.31
C LEU A 95 -5.56 -11.54 1.18
N GLY A 96 -5.57 -11.72 2.50
CA GLY A 96 -6.10 -10.73 3.45
C GLY A 96 -5.25 -9.47 3.51
N GLY A 97 -3.92 -9.60 3.43
CA GLY A 97 -3.01 -8.46 3.42
C GLY A 97 -3.20 -7.54 2.21
N ALA A 98 -3.61 -8.08 1.06
CA ALA A 98 -3.72 -7.34 -0.21
C ALA A 98 -4.69 -6.14 -0.14
N ILE A 99 -5.72 -6.28 0.70
CA ILE A 99 -6.73 -5.25 0.93
C ILE A 99 -6.11 -4.03 1.62
N CYS A 100 -5.11 -4.24 2.48
CA CYS A 100 -4.43 -3.15 3.15
C CYS A 100 -3.63 -2.27 2.17
N GLU A 101 -2.88 -2.87 1.25
CA GLU A 101 -2.06 -2.10 0.31
C GLU A 101 -2.91 -1.28 -0.65
N THR A 102 -3.97 -1.89 -1.20
CA THR A 102 -4.77 -1.28 -2.27
C THR A 102 -5.78 -0.26 -1.74
N ILE A 103 -6.53 -0.60 -0.69
CA ILE A 103 -7.68 0.24 -0.26
C ILE A 103 -7.22 1.47 0.51
N VAL A 104 -6.14 1.37 1.29
CA VAL A 104 -5.69 2.48 2.14
C VAL A 104 -5.22 3.65 1.29
N GLN A 105 -4.47 3.40 0.22
CA GLN A 105 -4.02 4.44 -0.70
C GLN A 105 -5.19 5.14 -1.40
N VAL A 106 -6.17 4.37 -1.89
CA VAL A 106 -7.39 4.93 -2.50
C VAL A 106 -8.16 5.76 -1.48
N THR A 107 -8.27 5.26 -0.25
CA THR A 107 -8.96 5.97 0.84
C THR A 107 -8.28 7.30 1.14
N ILE A 108 -6.95 7.36 1.20
CA ILE A 108 -6.21 8.61 1.39
C ILE A 108 -6.45 9.59 0.22
N SER A 109 -6.50 9.08 -1.02
CA SER A 109 -6.79 9.90 -2.20
C SER A 109 -8.19 10.50 -2.20
N ASP A 110 -9.15 9.87 -1.50
CA ASP A 110 -10.55 10.25 -1.54
C ASP A 110 -11.02 11.07 -0.32
N LEU A 111 -10.30 11.02 0.81
CA LEU A 111 -10.62 11.81 2.01
C LEU A 111 -9.90 13.16 2.05
N PHE A 112 -8.70 13.23 1.49
CA PHE A 112 -7.82 14.40 1.65
C PHE A 112 -7.72 15.20 0.37
N PHE A 113 -7.40 16.48 0.49
CA PHE A 113 -7.13 17.32 -0.67
C PHE A 113 -5.74 17.02 -1.24
N VAL A 114 -5.54 17.39 -2.51
CA VAL A 114 -4.28 17.16 -3.26
C VAL A 114 -3.04 17.63 -2.52
N HIS A 115 -3.12 18.80 -1.86
CA HIS A 115 -2.04 19.39 -1.09
C HIS A 115 -1.65 18.58 0.16
N GLN A 116 -2.55 17.75 0.69
CA GLN A 116 -2.34 16.94 1.89
C GLN A 116 -2.04 15.47 1.58
N HIS A 117 -2.20 15.03 0.32
CA HIS A 117 -1.96 13.63 -0.05
C HIS A 117 -0.54 13.17 0.27
N ALA A 118 0.48 14.00 0.01
CA ALA A 118 1.87 13.64 0.25
C ALA A 118 2.14 13.39 1.74
N ALA A 119 1.65 14.28 2.63
CA ALA A 119 1.78 14.13 4.07
C ALA A 119 1.05 12.89 4.60
N MET A 120 -0.18 12.64 4.13
CA MET A 120 -0.95 11.47 4.56
C MET A 120 -0.36 10.16 4.05
N ASN A 121 0.21 10.16 2.84
CA ASN A 121 0.93 9.02 2.31
C ASN A 121 2.25 8.77 3.07
N ALA A 122 2.94 9.83 3.50
CA ALA A 122 4.12 9.71 4.37
C ALA A 122 3.75 9.06 5.72
N TYR A 123 2.64 9.48 6.35
CA TYR A 123 2.15 8.80 7.55
C TYR A 123 1.82 7.33 7.27
N TYR A 124 1.14 7.01 6.17
CA TYR A 124 0.89 5.63 5.78
C TYR A 124 2.17 4.80 5.69
N LEU A 125 3.18 5.29 4.98
CA LEU A 125 4.48 4.63 4.84
C LEU A 125 5.22 4.47 6.17
N LEU A 126 5.11 5.46 7.07
CA LEU A 126 5.65 5.37 8.44
C LEU A 126 5.02 4.20 9.21
N PHE A 127 3.69 4.06 9.15
CA PHE A 127 2.98 2.97 9.82
C PHE A 127 3.24 1.61 9.17
N THR A 128 3.39 1.56 7.84
CA THR A 128 3.82 0.36 7.12
C THR A 128 5.21 -0.07 7.54
N GLY A 129 6.19 0.83 7.54
CA GLY A 129 7.56 0.55 7.98
C GLY A 129 7.63 0.17 9.46
N ALA A 130 6.85 0.84 10.32
CA ALA A 130 6.72 0.45 11.72
C ALA A 130 6.20 -0.99 11.85
N GLY A 131 5.16 -1.36 11.09
CA GLY A 131 4.61 -2.72 11.11
C GLY A 131 5.62 -3.78 10.64
N ALA A 132 6.26 -3.52 9.50
CA ALA A 132 7.17 -4.46 8.84
C ALA A 132 8.48 -4.68 9.61
N PHE A 133 9.01 -3.62 10.25
CA PHE A 133 10.29 -3.70 10.96
C PHE A 133 10.14 -3.90 12.47
N LEU A 134 9.19 -3.25 13.15
CA LEU A 134 9.00 -3.43 14.61
C LEU A 134 8.24 -4.71 14.93
N GLY A 135 7.42 -5.21 14.01
CA GLY A 135 6.68 -6.47 14.17
C GLY A 135 7.62 -7.64 14.51
N PRO A 136 8.61 -7.95 13.64
CA PRO A 136 9.66 -8.93 13.89
C PRO A 136 10.44 -8.72 15.20
N VAL A 137 10.69 -7.47 15.61
CA VAL A 137 11.41 -7.19 16.87
C VAL A 137 10.61 -7.69 18.06
N ALA A 138 9.32 -7.33 18.16
CA ALA A 138 8.44 -7.79 19.22
C ALA A 138 8.27 -9.32 19.19
N ALA A 139 8.08 -9.87 17.99
CA ALA A 139 7.97 -11.30 17.74
C ALA A 139 9.19 -12.09 18.24
N GLY A 140 10.41 -11.64 17.96
CA GLY A 140 11.63 -12.34 18.38
C GLY A 140 11.74 -12.54 19.91
N TYR A 141 11.26 -11.58 20.71
CA TYR A 141 11.23 -11.71 22.17
C TYR A 141 10.13 -12.66 22.66
N VAL A 142 8.97 -12.65 22.00
CA VAL A 142 7.86 -13.59 22.31
C VAL A 142 8.27 -15.03 21.99
N VAL A 143 8.93 -15.25 20.86
CA VAL A 143 9.42 -16.56 20.42
C VAL A 143 10.38 -17.19 21.44
N ASN A 144 11.28 -16.39 22.02
CA ASN A 144 12.24 -16.86 23.01
C ASN A 144 11.62 -17.20 24.37
N SER A 145 10.50 -16.58 24.75
CA SER A 145 9.92 -16.72 26.10
C SER A 145 8.69 -17.62 26.14
N GLN A 146 7.82 -17.54 25.12
CA GLN A 146 6.51 -18.22 25.08
C GLN A 146 6.39 -19.21 23.89
N GLY A 147 7.40 -19.27 23.02
CA GLY A 147 7.41 -20.13 21.83
C GLY A 147 6.66 -19.53 20.63
N TRP A 148 6.88 -20.10 19.44
CA TRP A 148 6.35 -19.56 18.19
C TRP A 148 4.81 -19.59 18.10
N ARG A 149 4.12 -20.56 18.71
CA ARG A 149 2.64 -20.62 18.62
C ARG A 149 1.96 -19.40 19.23
N TRP A 150 2.53 -18.86 20.31
CA TRP A 150 1.99 -17.70 21.01
C TRP A 150 2.08 -16.41 20.20
N ILE A 151 2.99 -16.33 19.23
CA ILE A 151 3.11 -15.22 18.30
C ILE A 151 1.79 -14.98 17.54
N TRP A 152 1.16 -16.06 17.10
CA TRP A 152 -0.05 -16.04 16.29
C TRP A 152 -1.26 -15.79 17.17
N TRP A 153 -1.27 -16.32 18.40
CA TRP A 153 -2.32 -15.99 19.38
C TRP A 153 -2.34 -14.51 19.76
N TRP A 154 -1.17 -13.87 19.93
CA TRP A 154 -1.10 -12.42 20.13
C TRP A 154 -1.64 -11.65 18.92
N CYS A 155 -1.32 -12.09 17.69
CA CYS A 155 -1.90 -11.50 16.48
C CYS A 155 -3.43 -11.65 16.47
N VAL A 156 -3.98 -12.81 16.83
CA VAL A 156 -5.44 -13.03 16.93
C VAL A 156 -6.09 -12.04 17.89
N ILE A 157 -5.49 -11.80 19.06
CA ILE A 157 -6.03 -10.83 20.03
C ILE A 157 -6.02 -9.42 19.44
N LEU A 158 -4.91 -8.99 18.84
CA LEU A 158 -4.77 -7.65 18.27
C LEU A 158 -5.71 -7.42 17.08
N PHE A 159 -5.89 -8.40 16.20
CA PHE A 159 -6.86 -8.30 15.12
C PHE A 159 -8.31 -8.43 15.60
N GLY A 160 -8.58 -9.19 16.66
CA GLY A 160 -9.90 -9.21 17.30
C GLY A 160 -10.29 -7.81 17.81
N VAL A 161 -9.36 -7.14 18.47
CA VAL A 161 -9.54 -5.74 18.92
C VAL A 161 -9.67 -4.80 17.71
N ASN A 162 -8.85 -4.98 16.66
CA ASN A 162 -8.94 -4.18 15.44
C ASN A 162 -10.29 -4.35 14.73
N LEU A 163 -10.81 -5.57 14.67
CA LEU A 163 -12.12 -5.87 14.09
C LEU A 163 -13.23 -5.14 14.85
N LEU A 164 -13.18 -5.13 16.18
CA LEU A 164 -14.13 -4.35 16.99
C LEU A 164 -14.00 -2.84 16.73
N LEU A 165 -12.78 -2.31 16.67
CA LEU A 165 -12.51 -0.92 16.32
C LEU A 165 -13.06 -0.55 14.94
N VAL A 166 -12.80 -1.36 13.92
CA VAL A 166 -13.30 -1.13 12.55
C VAL A 166 -14.83 -1.28 12.49
N PHE A 167 -15.41 -2.17 13.29
CA PHE A 167 -16.85 -2.33 13.35
C PHE A 167 -17.55 -1.10 13.94
N PHE A 168 -17.05 -0.55 15.05
CA PHE A 168 -17.67 0.57 15.77
C PHE A 168 -17.27 1.97 15.28
N PHE A 169 -16.00 2.19 14.89
CA PHE A 169 -15.47 3.53 14.61
C PHE A 169 -15.33 3.86 13.12
N PHE A 170 -15.47 2.88 12.21
CA PHE A 170 -15.24 3.12 10.79
C PHE A 170 -16.54 3.56 10.08
N GLU A 171 -16.63 4.85 9.79
CA GLU A 171 -17.69 5.45 8.96
C GLU A 171 -17.39 5.25 7.46
N GLU A 172 -18.41 4.96 6.64
CA GLU A 172 -18.25 4.80 5.20
C GLU A 172 -17.76 6.09 4.54
N SER A 173 -16.52 6.07 4.05
CA SER A 173 -15.89 7.22 3.38
C SER A 173 -16.14 7.28 1.87
N LYS A 174 -17.31 6.84 1.40
CA LYS A 174 -17.66 6.96 -0.02
C LYS A 174 -18.22 8.35 -0.30
N HIS A 175 -17.37 9.25 -0.82
CA HIS A 175 -17.83 10.48 -1.44
C HIS A 175 -18.49 10.13 -2.79
N ILE A 176 -19.81 10.22 -2.85
CA ILE A 176 -20.54 10.15 -4.11
C ILE A 176 -20.46 11.56 -4.69
N SER A 177 -19.61 11.79 -5.70
CA SER A 177 -19.64 13.04 -6.43
C SER A 177 -20.98 13.15 -7.16
N VAL A 178 -21.82 14.08 -6.74
CA VAL A 178 -23.16 14.38 -7.32
C VAL A 178 -23.06 14.90 -8.77
N ILE A 179 -21.85 15.09 -9.29
CA ILE A 179 -21.59 15.62 -10.64
C ILE A 179 -22.16 14.72 -11.75
N ARG A 180 -22.41 13.42 -11.48
CA ARG A 180 -22.97 12.50 -12.49
C ARG A 180 -24.43 12.80 -12.85
N ASP A 181 -25.22 13.38 -11.96
CA ASP A 181 -26.63 13.68 -12.25
C ASP A 181 -26.80 15.06 -12.93
N GLN A 182 -25.78 15.94 -12.87
CA GLN A 182 -25.80 17.19 -13.63
C GLN A 182 -25.34 17.04 -15.09
N GLU A 183 -24.57 16.00 -15.46
CA GLU A 183 -24.17 15.78 -16.86
C GLU A 183 -25.32 15.22 -17.73
N VAL A 184 -26.25 14.47 -17.14
CA VAL A 184 -27.41 13.93 -17.89
C VAL A 184 -28.42 15.04 -18.21
N ASP A 185 -28.55 16.06 -17.35
CA ASP A 185 -29.47 17.19 -17.59
C ASP A 185 -28.81 18.33 -18.40
N ARG A 186 -27.47 18.48 -18.31
CA ARG A 186 -26.73 19.47 -19.11
C ARG A 186 -26.54 19.05 -20.57
N SER A 187 -26.40 17.77 -20.87
CA SER A 187 -26.23 17.30 -22.26
C SER A 187 -27.46 17.57 -23.14
N ASP A 188 -28.67 17.54 -22.57
CA ASP A 188 -29.91 17.88 -23.29
C ASP A 188 -30.09 19.40 -23.51
N GLN A 189 -29.55 20.26 -22.63
CA GLN A 189 -29.60 21.71 -22.82
C GLN A 189 -28.53 22.20 -23.81
N THR A 190 -27.31 21.65 -23.78
CA THR A 190 -26.26 22.03 -24.73
C THR A 190 -26.60 21.59 -26.16
N ALA A 191 -27.25 20.43 -26.34
CA ALA A 191 -27.73 19.98 -27.64
C ALA A 191 -28.81 20.90 -28.22
N ARG A 192 -29.72 21.44 -27.39
CA ARG A 192 -30.75 22.40 -27.83
C ARG A 192 -30.18 23.77 -28.21
N VAL A 193 -29.13 24.24 -27.53
CA VAL A 193 -28.48 25.53 -27.83
C VAL A 193 -27.62 25.46 -29.10
N ILE A 194 -26.93 24.34 -29.34
CA ILE A 194 -26.13 24.13 -30.56
C ILE A 194 -27.04 24.04 -31.81
N HIS A 195 -28.20 23.39 -31.70
CA HIS A 195 -29.17 23.32 -32.81
C HIS A 195 -29.79 24.68 -33.15
N HIS A 196 -29.94 25.59 -32.19
CA HIS A 196 -30.47 26.93 -32.47
C HIS A 196 -29.42 27.83 -33.17
N LYS A 197 -28.13 27.62 -32.91
CA LYS A 197 -27.04 28.45 -33.46
C LYS A 197 -26.61 28.07 -34.88
N MET A 198 -27.08 26.93 -35.40
CA MET A 198 -26.72 26.46 -36.75
C MET A 198 -27.60 27.05 -37.86
N ASN A 199 -28.68 27.77 -37.51
CA ASN A 199 -29.57 28.44 -38.47
C ASN A 199 -29.20 29.91 -38.75
N ASP A 200 -28.42 30.58 -37.90
CA ASP A 200 -28.07 31.98 -38.09
C ASP A 200 -26.60 32.15 -38.46
N THR A 201 -26.41 32.51 -39.73
CA THR A 201 -25.13 32.62 -40.41
C THR A 201 -24.44 33.94 -40.06
N SER A 202 -23.12 33.95 -40.18
CA SER A 202 -22.25 35.07 -40.58
C SER A 202 -21.85 36.17 -39.58
N SER A 203 -20.52 36.37 -39.57
CA SER A 203 -19.79 37.64 -39.45
C SER A 203 -19.19 38.07 -38.10
N SER A 204 -17.90 38.41 -38.21
CA SER A 204 -17.02 39.17 -37.31
C SER A 204 -16.51 38.51 -36.01
N VAL A 205 -15.18 38.42 -35.98
CA VAL A 205 -14.30 38.08 -34.85
C VAL A 205 -14.40 39.17 -33.77
N ASN A 206 -14.88 38.82 -32.58
CA ASN A 206 -14.86 39.69 -31.40
C ASN A 206 -13.91 39.15 -30.34
N ARG A 207 -12.73 39.77 -30.25
CA ARG A 207 -11.65 39.48 -29.28
C ARG A 207 -12.01 39.77 -27.82
N ALA A 208 -13.21 40.32 -27.56
CA ALA A 208 -13.76 40.56 -26.22
C ALA A 208 -14.50 39.32 -25.65
N GLU A 209 -14.88 38.36 -26.49
CA GLU A 209 -15.56 37.13 -26.05
C GLU A 209 -14.58 36.09 -25.49
N ASP A 210 -13.31 36.13 -25.91
CA ASP A 210 -12.24 35.29 -25.35
C ASP A 210 -11.89 35.68 -23.90
N GLU A 211 -11.93 36.97 -23.55
CA GLU A 211 -11.75 37.40 -22.14
C GLU A 211 -12.94 37.01 -21.26
N ALA A 212 -14.16 36.98 -21.81
CA ALA A 212 -15.32 36.45 -21.10
C ALA A 212 -15.22 34.93 -20.89
N ALA A 213 -14.78 34.17 -21.90
CA ALA A 213 -14.57 32.73 -21.79
C ALA A 213 -13.48 32.35 -20.77
N ILE A 214 -12.42 33.15 -20.66
CA ILE A 214 -11.36 32.97 -19.64
C ILE A 214 -11.88 33.28 -18.23
N ASN A 215 -12.76 34.28 -18.08
CA ASN A 215 -13.40 34.59 -16.79
C ASN A 215 -14.40 33.52 -16.34
N TYR A 216 -15.07 32.81 -17.27
CA TYR A 216 -15.92 31.66 -16.94
C TYR A 216 -15.11 30.43 -16.49
N ALA A 217 -13.87 30.26 -16.97
CA ALA A 217 -12.96 29.21 -16.51
C ALA A 217 -12.32 29.49 -15.13
N GLN A 218 -12.40 30.73 -14.64
CA GLN A 218 -11.85 31.18 -13.36
C GLN A 218 -12.91 31.56 -12.32
N SER A 219 -14.14 31.03 -12.41
CA SER A 219 -14.99 31.04 -11.23
C SER A 219 -14.36 30.11 -10.18
N PRO A 220 -13.89 30.61 -9.02
CA PRO A 220 -13.50 29.72 -7.94
C PRO A 220 -14.74 28.90 -7.63
N ALA A 221 -14.66 27.58 -7.78
CA ALA A 221 -15.73 26.70 -7.34
C ALA A 221 -15.93 26.98 -5.85
N ARG A 222 -16.91 27.83 -5.52
CA ARG A 222 -17.32 28.05 -4.14
C ARG A 222 -17.76 26.68 -3.66
N PRO A 223 -17.19 26.15 -2.57
CA PRO A 223 -17.76 24.99 -1.92
C PRO A 223 -19.23 25.30 -1.69
N ASP A 224 -20.11 24.46 -2.21
CA ASP A 224 -21.54 24.62 -1.99
C ASP A 224 -21.79 24.32 -0.50
N ASP A 225 -21.83 25.36 0.33
CA ASP A 225 -21.96 25.27 1.80
C ASP A 225 -23.30 24.63 2.24
N GLY A 226 -24.18 24.32 1.27
CA GLY A 226 -25.49 23.70 1.46
C GLY A 226 -25.54 22.18 1.29
N ILE A 227 -24.43 21.46 1.12
CA ILE A 227 -24.46 19.98 1.07
C ILE A 227 -24.73 19.46 2.49
N PRO A 228 -25.92 18.91 2.82
CA PRO A 228 -26.19 18.42 4.16
C PRO A 228 -25.24 17.26 4.47
N LEU A 229 -24.58 17.31 5.64
CA LEU A 229 -23.85 16.15 6.14
C LEU A 229 -24.83 14.98 6.27
N LYS A 230 -24.51 13.85 5.63
CA LYS A 230 -25.31 12.62 5.73
C LYS A 230 -25.50 12.24 7.20
N SER A 231 -26.68 11.72 7.54
CA SER A 231 -26.99 11.32 8.92
C SER A 231 -26.01 10.24 9.41
N TYR A 232 -25.68 10.21 10.71
CA TYR A 232 -24.72 9.27 11.30
C TYR A 232 -25.03 7.79 10.94
N ARG A 233 -26.32 7.43 10.82
CA ARG A 233 -26.75 6.09 10.37
C ARG A 233 -26.55 5.82 8.88
N GLU A 234 -26.67 6.84 8.02
CA GLU A 234 -26.36 6.74 6.59
C GLU A 234 -24.85 6.75 6.32
N ARG A 235 -24.07 7.43 7.19
CA ARG A 235 -22.59 7.33 7.22
C ARG A 235 -22.11 5.98 7.74
N MET A 236 -22.94 5.26 8.48
CA MET A 236 -22.69 3.89 8.95
C MET A 236 -23.38 2.81 8.09
N ALA A 237 -23.85 3.12 6.88
CA ALA A 237 -24.36 2.07 5.98
C ALA A 237 -23.27 1.01 5.73
N LEU A 238 -23.65 -0.26 5.70
CA LEU A 238 -22.71 -1.39 5.57
C LEU A 238 -22.29 -1.65 4.12
N THR A 239 -23.06 -1.18 3.16
CA THR A 239 -22.83 -1.41 1.72
C THR A 239 -23.44 -0.28 0.91
N THR A 240 -22.63 0.62 0.34
CA THR A 240 -23.10 1.52 -0.73
C THR A 240 -22.83 0.90 -2.10
N CYS A 241 -23.76 0.06 -2.57
CA CYS A 241 -23.70 -0.60 -3.88
C CYS A 241 -23.74 0.44 -5.02
N THR A 242 -22.68 0.50 -5.85
CA THR A 242 -22.68 1.30 -7.10
C THR A 242 -23.21 0.46 -8.26
N GLY A 243 -24.11 1.03 -9.08
CA GLY A 243 -24.54 0.42 -10.35
C GLY A 243 -23.46 0.51 -11.43
N GLY A 244 -22.67 -0.56 -11.59
CA GLY A 244 -21.67 -0.66 -12.67
C GLY A 244 -21.16 -2.10 -12.85
N SER A 245 -20.75 -2.45 -14.07
CA SER A 245 -20.18 -3.78 -14.38
C SER A 245 -18.78 -3.94 -13.78
N ILE A 246 -18.60 -4.93 -12.89
CA ILE A 246 -17.32 -5.28 -12.24
C ILE A 246 -16.25 -5.57 -13.29
N PHE A 247 -16.62 -6.34 -14.31
CA PHE A 247 -15.69 -6.85 -15.32
C PHE A 247 -15.11 -5.72 -16.18
N ARG A 248 -15.92 -4.70 -16.47
CA ARG A 248 -15.45 -3.50 -17.19
C ARG A 248 -14.48 -2.66 -16.34
N THR A 249 -14.61 -2.66 -15.02
CA THR A 249 -13.67 -1.97 -14.12
C THR A 249 -12.38 -2.76 -13.93
N MET A 250 -12.46 -4.09 -13.88
CA MET A 250 -11.31 -4.99 -13.76
C MET A 250 -10.39 -4.94 -15.00
N HIS A 251 -10.95 -4.77 -16.20
CA HIS A 251 -10.16 -4.72 -17.44
C HIS A 251 -9.57 -3.35 -17.78
N LYS A 252 -9.98 -2.24 -17.14
CA LYS A 252 -9.47 -0.88 -17.40
C LYS A 252 -7.96 -0.66 -17.12
N PRO A 253 -7.36 -1.18 -16.03
CA PRO A 253 -5.94 -0.92 -15.74
C PRO A 253 -4.97 -1.59 -16.72
N PHE A 254 -5.34 -2.70 -17.37
CA PHE A 254 -4.47 -3.39 -18.33
C PHE A 254 -4.11 -2.56 -19.58
N PRO A 255 -5.06 -2.02 -20.35
CA PRO A 255 -4.71 -1.19 -21.50
C PRO A 255 -4.00 0.09 -21.03
N LEU A 256 -4.34 0.63 -19.85
CA LEU A 256 -3.68 1.81 -19.28
C LEU A 256 -2.18 1.58 -19.04
N LEU A 257 -1.81 0.41 -18.52
CA LEU A 257 -0.43 0.01 -18.26
C LEU A 257 0.43 0.02 -19.54
N PHE A 258 -0.12 -0.48 -20.65
CA PHE A 258 0.60 -0.54 -21.94
C PHE A 258 0.50 0.75 -22.77
N THR A 259 -0.53 1.58 -22.53
CA THR A 259 -0.72 2.84 -23.27
C THR A 259 0.18 3.96 -22.73
N PHE A 260 0.39 4.00 -21.41
CA PHE A 260 1.16 5.07 -20.76
C PHE A 260 2.45 4.49 -20.15
N PRO A 261 3.63 4.74 -20.78
CA PRO A 261 4.90 4.16 -20.32
C PRO A 261 5.28 4.61 -18.89
N VAL A 262 4.82 5.79 -18.46
CA VAL A 262 5.01 6.31 -17.11
C VAL A 262 4.37 5.40 -16.04
N ILE A 263 3.20 4.82 -16.34
CA ILE A 263 2.48 3.93 -15.41
C ILE A 263 3.19 2.57 -15.34
N ALA A 264 3.67 2.06 -16.48
CA ALA A 264 4.48 0.84 -16.51
C ALA A 264 5.79 1.00 -15.73
N PHE A 265 6.49 2.13 -15.89
CA PHE A 265 7.73 2.39 -15.15
C PHE A 265 7.49 2.43 -13.64
N THR A 266 6.49 3.19 -13.18
CA THR A 266 6.17 3.29 -11.74
C THR A 266 5.77 1.94 -11.13
N ALA A 267 4.97 1.15 -11.86
CA ALA A 267 4.62 -0.21 -11.46
C ALA A 267 5.86 -1.13 -11.36
N LEU A 268 6.76 -1.08 -12.35
CA LEU A 268 8.00 -1.85 -12.34
C LEU A 268 8.93 -1.44 -11.20
N THR A 269 9.08 -0.14 -10.94
CA THR A 269 9.93 0.34 -9.84
C THR A 269 9.38 -0.02 -8.45
N TYR A 270 8.07 0.02 -8.27
CA TYR A 270 7.46 -0.37 -7.00
C TYR A 270 7.51 -1.88 -6.78
N GLY A 271 7.21 -2.67 -7.83
CA GLY A 271 7.32 -4.12 -7.79
C GLY A 271 8.74 -4.62 -7.57
N SER A 272 9.75 -3.97 -8.17
CA SER A 272 11.15 -4.33 -7.94
C SER A 272 11.61 -4.02 -6.52
N LEU A 273 11.16 -2.90 -5.94
CA LEU A 273 11.43 -2.55 -4.54
C LEU A 273 10.88 -3.63 -3.58
N LEU A 274 9.61 -4.02 -3.74
CA LEU A 274 9.00 -5.07 -2.92
C LEU A 274 9.65 -6.45 -3.14
N ALA A 275 10.07 -6.77 -4.36
CA ALA A 275 10.78 -8.02 -4.63
C ALA A 275 12.15 -8.06 -3.92
N VAL A 276 12.88 -6.94 -3.94
CA VAL A 276 14.14 -6.82 -3.21
C VAL A 276 13.90 -6.96 -1.70
N PHE A 277 12.90 -6.28 -1.15
CA PHE A 277 12.51 -6.45 0.27
C PHE A 277 12.33 -7.92 0.65
N ALA A 278 11.51 -8.65 -0.11
CA ALA A 278 11.20 -10.05 0.12
C ALA A 278 12.44 -10.96 0.05
N ILE A 279 13.37 -10.67 -0.86
CA ILE A 279 14.65 -11.38 -0.95
C ILE A 279 15.49 -11.11 0.30
N LEU A 280 15.58 -9.86 0.76
CA LEU A 280 16.38 -9.50 1.93
C LEU A 280 15.85 -10.18 3.20
N THR A 281 14.54 -10.14 3.44
CA THR A 281 13.92 -10.77 4.62
C THR A 281 14.05 -12.29 4.59
N SER A 282 13.90 -12.92 3.42
CA SER A 282 14.09 -14.36 3.26
C SER A 282 15.54 -14.78 3.48
N VAL A 283 16.50 -14.10 2.86
CA VAL A 283 17.94 -14.39 3.05
C VAL A 283 18.34 -14.21 4.52
N GLN A 284 17.85 -13.15 5.17
CA GLN A 284 18.03 -12.92 6.60
C GLN A 284 17.56 -14.12 7.43
N ALA A 285 16.36 -14.65 7.15
CA ALA A 285 15.77 -15.78 7.87
C ALA A 285 16.41 -17.15 7.56
N ILE A 286 17.21 -17.28 6.50
CA ILE A 286 17.92 -18.55 6.18
C ILE A 286 19.32 -18.58 6.80
N TYR A 287 20.08 -17.50 6.62
CA TYR A 287 21.51 -17.51 6.92
C TYR A 287 21.85 -17.16 8.36
N LEU A 288 20.98 -16.44 9.08
CA LEU A 288 21.28 -16.01 10.45
C LEU A 288 21.06 -17.11 11.50
N PHE A 289 20.17 -18.07 11.23
CA PHE A 289 19.95 -19.21 12.13
C PHE A 289 20.98 -20.32 11.92
N ASN A 290 21.58 -20.43 10.72
CA ASN A 290 22.60 -21.43 10.43
C ASN A 290 23.99 -21.01 10.97
N ALA A 291 24.84 -22.00 11.27
CA ALA A 291 26.25 -21.76 11.55
C ALA A 291 26.89 -21.05 10.36
N PRO A 292 27.64 -19.94 10.54
CA PRO A 292 28.39 -19.51 11.74
C PRO A 292 27.75 -18.43 12.63
N TYR A 293 26.55 -17.91 12.32
CA TYR A 293 25.95 -16.79 13.05
C TYR A 293 25.12 -17.21 14.27
N ASN A 294 24.44 -18.37 14.21
CA ASN A 294 23.66 -18.97 15.31
C ASN A 294 22.83 -17.95 16.12
N PHE A 295 22.20 -16.98 15.45
CA PHE A 295 21.41 -15.98 16.16
C PHE A 295 20.13 -16.61 16.72
N SER A 296 19.82 -16.25 17.97
CA SER A 296 18.51 -16.51 18.56
C SER A 296 17.42 -15.69 17.83
N ALA A 297 16.15 -16.10 17.91
CA ALA A 297 15.03 -15.41 17.30
C ALA A 297 14.95 -13.91 17.68
N ALA A 298 15.28 -13.56 18.93
CA ALA A 298 15.40 -12.15 19.34
C ALA A 298 16.52 -11.39 18.61
N GLY A 299 17.66 -12.04 18.33
CA GLY A 299 18.76 -11.45 17.57
C GLY A 299 18.39 -11.16 16.12
N VAL A 300 17.65 -12.08 15.49
CA VAL A 300 17.10 -11.87 14.14
C VAL A 300 16.05 -10.76 14.13
N GLY A 301 15.20 -10.68 15.16
CA GLY A 301 14.24 -9.60 15.35
C GLY A 301 14.93 -8.23 15.50
N LEU A 302 15.93 -8.13 16.38
CA LEU A 302 16.72 -6.92 16.65
C LEU A 302 17.39 -6.32 15.41
N MET A 303 17.71 -7.14 14.41
CA MET A 303 18.30 -6.66 13.16
C MET A 303 17.38 -5.69 12.40
N ASN A 304 16.07 -5.79 12.60
CA ASN A 304 15.08 -4.94 11.95
C ASN A 304 14.95 -3.55 12.61
N ILE A 305 15.61 -3.30 13.75
CA ILE A 305 15.65 -1.93 14.32
C ILE A 305 16.42 -0.98 13.40
N ALA A 306 17.47 -1.48 12.75
CA ALA A 306 18.31 -0.67 11.88
C ALA A 306 17.55 -0.11 10.64
N PRO A 307 16.85 -0.92 9.82
CA PRO A 307 16.02 -0.40 8.73
C PRO A 307 14.86 0.46 9.24
N PHE A 308 14.31 0.20 10.44
CA PHE A 308 13.29 1.08 11.02
C PHE A 308 13.84 2.49 11.29
N ILE A 309 15.04 2.59 11.88
CA ILE A 309 15.72 3.87 12.10
C ILE A 309 16.03 4.56 10.75
N GLY A 310 16.39 3.80 9.71
CA GLY A 310 16.59 4.33 8.35
C GLY A 310 15.29 4.83 7.69
N THR A 311 14.16 4.18 7.97
CA THR A 311 12.84 4.55 7.42
C THR A 311 12.36 5.90 7.93
N LEU A 312 12.65 6.27 9.19
CA LEU A 312 12.23 7.55 9.77
C LEU A 312 12.71 8.76 8.94
N PRO A 313 14.02 9.02 8.75
CA PRO A 313 14.48 10.11 7.91
C PRO A 313 14.06 9.90 6.45
N GLY A 314 14.00 8.66 5.96
CA GLY A 314 13.56 8.35 4.59
C GLY A 314 12.16 8.87 4.27
N VAL A 315 11.19 8.66 5.17
CA VAL A 315 9.80 9.11 4.99
C VAL A 315 9.69 10.63 5.06
N PHE A 316 10.33 11.27 6.04
CA PHE A 316 10.23 12.72 6.22
C PHE A 316 11.03 13.51 5.17
N ILE A 317 12.28 13.11 4.91
CA ILE A 317 13.14 13.77 3.92
C ILE A 317 12.67 13.42 2.52
N GLY A 318 12.24 12.19 2.25
CA GLY A 318 11.78 11.75 0.93
C GLY A 318 10.55 12.53 0.45
N GLY A 319 9.54 12.71 1.31
CA GLY A 319 8.37 13.51 0.97
C GLY A 319 8.71 14.98 0.73
N TRP A 320 9.47 15.59 1.64
CA TRP A 320 9.91 16.98 1.51
C TRP A 320 10.77 17.22 0.26
N LEU A 321 11.69 16.31 -0.04
CA LEU A 321 12.60 16.41 -1.16
C LEU A 321 11.87 16.19 -2.50
N ASN A 322 10.88 15.29 -2.53
CA ASN A 322 10.01 15.10 -3.69
C ASN A 322 9.25 16.40 -4.02
N ASP A 323 8.55 16.99 -3.05
CA ASP A 323 7.80 18.23 -3.25
C ASP A 323 8.71 19.40 -3.67
N ARG A 324 9.91 19.49 -3.08
CA ARG A 324 10.90 20.51 -3.45
C ARG A 324 11.42 20.33 -4.88
N SER A 325 11.66 19.08 -5.28
CA SER A 325 12.15 18.74 -6.63
C SER A 325 11.13 19.13 -7.71
N ILE A 326 9.84 18.93 -7.44
CA ILE A 326 8.73 19.33 -8.31
C ILE A 326 8.71 20.84 -8.49
N ILE A 327 8.75 21.61 -7.39
CA ILE A 327 8.73 23.07 -7.44
C ILE A 327 9.95 23.62 -8.19
N TRP A 328 11.10 22.97 -8.02
CA TRP A 328 12.32 23.36 -8.72
C TRP A 328 12.23 23.08 -10.24
N LEU A 329 11.74 21.90 -10.64
CA LEU A 329 11.52 21.54 -12.05
C LEU A 329 10.44 22.42 -12.70
N SER A 330 9.34 22.69 -12.00
CA SER A 330 8.25 23.53 -12.54
C SER A 330 8.68 24.98 -12.74
N ARG A 331 9.50 25.54 -11.85
CA ARG A 331 10.13 26.86 -12.05
C ARG A 331 11.04 26.91 -13.26
N ARG A 332 11.70 25.78 -13.58
CA ARG A 332 12.56 25.65 -14.75
C ARG A 332 11.76 25.44 -16.05
N ASN A 333 10.53 24.95 -15.95
CA ASN A 333 9.61 24.70 -17.07
C ASN A 333 8.53 25.78 -17.20
N SER A 334 8.90 27.06 -17.07
CA SER A 334 7.98 28.20 -17.27
C SER A 334 6.72 28.18 -16.39
N GLY A 335 6.75 27.49 -15.25
CA GLY A 335 5.61 27.37 -14.32
C GLY A 335 4.60 26.27 -14.66
N ILE A 336 4.82 25.48 -15.71
CA ILE A 336 3.93 24.38 -16.10
C ILE A 336 4.28 23.14 -15.24
N TYR A 337 3.32 22.70 -14.43
CA TYR A 337 3.44 21.46 -13.66
C TYR A 337 3.04 20.26 -14.50
N GLU A 338 4.00 19.39 -14.79
CA GLU A 338 3.76 18.11 -15.44
C GLU A 338 3.88 16.97 -14.41
N PRO A 339 2.94 16.00 -14.39
CA PRO A 339 3.02 14.84 -13.50
C PRO A 339 4.33 14.03 -13.65
N GLU A 340 4.98 14.11 -14.81
CA GLU A 340 6.22 13.41 -15.13
C GLU A 340 7.43 13.91 -14.34
N MET A 341 7.37 15.13 -13.79
CA MET A 341 8.46 15.71 -12.98
C MET A 341 8.74 14.88 -11.71
N ARG A 342 7.77 14.08 -11.25
CA ARG A 342 7.93 13.17 -10.10
C ARG A 342 8.85 11.98 -10.40
N LEU A 343 8.93 11.56 -11.66
CA LEU A 343 9.68 10.37 -12.07
C LEU A 343 11.20 10.56 -11.87
N TRP A 344 11.68 11.77 -12.12
CA TRP A 344 13.10 12.13 -12.00
C TRP A 344 13.67 11.85 -10.62
N PHE A 345 12.85 11.96 -9.58
CA PHE A 345 13.27 11.67 -8.22
C PHE A 345 13.41 10.17 -7.95
N THR A 346 12.75 9.31 -8.72
CA THR A 346 12.80 7.84 -8.56
C THR A 346 14.08 7.25 -9.16
N LEU A 347 14.61 7.84 -10.24
CA LEU A 347 15.84 7.39 -10.93
C LEU A 347 17.06 7.15 -10.01
N PRO A 348 17.49 8.08 -9.14
CA PRO A 348 18.63 7.82 -8.27
C PRO A 348 18.39 6.64 -7.31
N PHE A 349 17.17 6.45 -6.82
CA PHE A 349 16.83 5.32 -5.94
C PHE A 349 16.91 3.97 -6.66
N THR A 350 16.64 3.92 -7.97
CA THR A 350 16.78 2.67 -8.75
C THR A 350 18.22 2.15 -8.81
N VAL A 351 19.23 3.01 -8.59
CA VAL A 351 20.65 2.62 -8.54
C VAL A 351 21.10 2.31 -7.10
N ILE A 352 20.58 3.06 -6.13
CA ILE A 352 20.95 2.91 -4.71
C ILE A 352 20.41 1.59 -4.13
N ALA A 353 19.18 1.20 -4.46
CA ALA A 353 18.56 -0.03 -3.96
C ALA A 353 19.39 -1.30 -4.28
N PRO A 354 19.78 -1.59 -5.55
CA PRO A 354 20.61 -2.75 -5.85
C PRO A 354 22.02 -2.66 -5.25
N ALA A 355 22.57 -1.45 -5.08
CA ALA A 355 23.84 -1.28 -4.37
C ALA A 355 23.73 -1.71 -2.90
N GLY A 356 22.61 -1.41 -2.23
CA GLY A 356 22.31 -1.90 -0.87
C GLY A 356 22.24 -3.43 -0.79
N VAL A 357 21.59 -4.07 -1.77
CA VAL A 357 21.52 -5.55 -1.85
C VAL A 357 22.90 -6.16 -2.03
N ILE A 358 23.72 -5.61 -2.93
CA ILE A 358 25.10 -6.08 -3.15
C ILE A 358 25.91 -5.92 -1.87
N MET A 359 25.77 -4.79 -1.17
CA MET A 359 26.44 -4.54 0.11
C MET A 359 26.06 -5.58 1.17
N MET A 360 24.78 -5.96 1.24
CA MET A 360 24.31 -7.01 2.16
C MET A 360 24.87 -8.39 1.78
N GLY A 361 24.85 -8.75 0.49
CA GLY A 361 25.39 -10.02 0.00
C GLY A 361 26.90 -10.16 0.25
N VAL A 362 27.66 -9.08 0.04
CA VAL A 362 29.09 -9.04 0.38
C VAL A 362 29.30 -9.11 1.90
N GLY A 363 28.40 -8.54 2.70
CA GLY A 363 28.40 -8.65 4.16
C GLY A 363 28.25 -10.09 4.65
N LEU A 364 27.34 -10.87 4.05
CA LEU A 364 27.11 -12.28 4.39
C LEU A 364 28.28 -13.19 4.01
N SER A 365 28.96 -12.92 2.88
CA SER A 365 30.10 -13.74 2.45
C SER A 365 31.36 -13.58 3.32
N LYS A 366 31.53 -12.43 3.99
CA LYS A 366 32.67 -12.15 4.88
C LYS A 366 32.31 -12.39 6.35
N VAL A 367 32.11 -13.67 6.68
CA VAL A 367 31.65 -14.24 7.95
C VAL A 367 32.21 -13.65 9.26
N ARG A 368 33.42 -13.07 9.30
CA ARG A 368 34.13 -12.87 10.59
C ARG A 368 34.30 -11.43 11.11
N ASN A 369 33.94 -10.37 10.37
CA ASN A 369 34.15 -8.98 10.87
C ASN A 369 33.10 -7.92 10.46
N ASN A 370 32.07 -8.26 9.68
CA ASN A 370 31.25 -7.27 8.97
C ASN A 370 29.75 -7.32 9.27
N VAL A 371 29.35 -7.65 10.52
CA VAL A 371 27.97 -7.40 10.98
C VAL A 371 27.57 -5.93 10.73
N LYS A 372 28.53 -5.00 10.83
CA LYS A 372 28.36 -3.58 10.49
C LYS A 372 28.02 -3.34 9.00
N SER A 373 28.61 -4.10 8.07
CA SER A 373 28.32 -3.96 6.64
C SER A 373 26.97 -4.57 6.28
N PHE A 374 26.56 -5.63 6.98
CA PHE A 374 25.23 -6.22 6.85
C PHE A 374 24.15 -5.26 7.36
N ILE A 375 24.35 -4.70 8.56
CA ILE A 375 23.47 -3.68 9.14
C ILE A 375 23.44 -2.42 8.26
N CYS A 376 24.59 -1.98 7.73
CA CYS A 376 24.63 -0.82 6.84
C CYS A 376 23.88 -1.07 5.52
N GLY A 377 23.98 -2.27 4.94
CA GLY A 377 23.17 -2.65 3.78
C GLY A 377 21.67 -2.67 4.08
N LEU A 378 21.28 -3.09 5.28
CA LEU A 378 19.91 -3.05 5.78
C LEU A 378 19.41 -1.63 6.10
N VAL A 379 20.31 -0.69 6.42
CA VAL A 379 19.98 0.72 6.70
C VAL A 379 19.92 1.56 5.42
N VAL A 380 20.71 1.18 4.40
CA VAL A 380 20.72 1.82 3.08
C VAL A 380 19.48 1.45 2.27
N TYR A 381 18.87 0.31 2.58
CA TYR A 381 17.54 -0.07 2.12
C TYR A 381 16.48 0.60 3.00
#